data_AF-A0A1Y4BIE6-F1
#
_entry.id   AF-A0A1Y4BIE6-F1
#
_cell.length_a   1.000
_cell.length_b   1.000
_cell.length_c   1.000
_cell.angle_alpha   90.00
_cell.angle_beta   90.00
_cell.angle_gamma   90.00
#
_symmetry.space_group_name_H-M   'P 1'
#
loop_
_entity.id
_entity.type
_entity.pdbx_description
1 polymer ?
#
loop_
_entity_poly.entity_id
_entity_poly.type
_entity_poly.pdbx_seq_one_letter_code
_entity_poly.pdbx_strand_id
1 'polypeptide(L)'
;MDRCAKLSETIYYLPVYTVSYGDIYNWDDRNLRFLKTLQVGEPSGYVSIGNTHEVIRTLILERTTWPLFKECIGATKAEWKHCKLLLEKICGESLYDAIVQKLNCTLDQAKQAVDDFVNRADALIKVGDIDVNVLAEIAKNHDELRELCEKAVSVEWHNSHAAEIAKAEAEVSEMEETISIAKNQHSELLAEIATKQGELDRLLAEIAQYESVGKETLVAVRQKIADAQKDMAGFIADISVFLPQSNATLPYGNPPASWQYSSTSGQYSDEDIELAESWRNEYDAIYQNLSCALGIEPDFCSMLTAFLYATHINNVPTLIAGPGGQDIAEVLSVSMYATGAGQLTLGDECDLSIVERISEADDSIVSVQNMFGKGWTDALPQKFTRLKKQIIWTHPYVEDMLIEPKGLYNYMLPVLSECFIGSLPALETWPSKRAKKFQPYVSEEKQSLRISAFKRLGLSKLLLGQLTRVLSDAKCILENPAKDKDLELLFGVLPLCVLTGRLDVLKDVIRMAVRPNQRIIMLNNGVSGKGFTICCDCGAAMPGDDPAVLKDVLRPYRSKFIKTRCKHSDTINVNLGYDFVTDMLVLEFALDRKQIDIKVTLPLGSRAAMRVGSSPFRRTMASVLIAFETL
;
A
#
# COMPACT_ATOMS: atom_id res chain seq x y z
N MET A 1 27.52 -89.41 67.52
CA MET A 1 26.29 -88.59 67.55
C MET A 1 26.73 -87.17 67.82
N ASP A 2 27.07 -86.41 66.77
CA ASP A 2 27.37 -84.99 66.90
C ASP A 2 26.06 -84.25 67.13
N ARG A 3 25.72 -84.05 68.41
CA ARG A 3 24.70 -83.09 68.83
C ARG A 3 25.30 -81.70 68.75
N CYS A 4 25.51 -81.17 67.55
CA CYS A 4 25.84 -79.76 67.37
C CYS A 4 24.56 -78.94 67.49
N ALA A 5 24.55 -77.94 68.37
CA ALA A 5 23.47 -76.97 68.44
C ALA A 5 23.51 -76.09 67.17
N LYS A 6 22.38 -76.00 66.46
CA LYS A 6 22.26 -75.14 65.27
C LYS A 6 21.87 -73.73 65.73
N LEU A 7 22.70 -72.73 65.39
CA LEU A 7 22.39 -71.32 65.67
C LEU A 7 21.23 -70.85 64.78
N SER A 8 20.41 -69.94 65.29
CA SER A 8 19.38 -69.27 64.49
C SER A 8 20.04 -68.38 63.45
N GLU A 9 19.44 -68.29 62.25
CA GLU A 9 19.88 -67.43 61.14
C GLU A 9 19.85 -65.92 61.47
N THR A 10 19.30 -65.56 62.63
CA THR A 10 19.22 -64.17 63.14
C THR A 10 20.36 -63.79 64.09
N ILE A 11 21.27 -64.73 64.41
CA ILE A 11 22.37 -64.50 65.36
C ILE A 11 23.64 -64.14 64.59
N TYR A 12 23.98 -62.84 64.56
CA TYR A 12 25.14 -62.31 63.83
C TYR A 12 26.40 -62.17 64.69
N TYR A 13 26.28 -62.25 66.01
CA TYR A 13 27.39 -62.13 66.96
C TYR A 13 27.24 -63.12 68.11
N LEU A 14 28.32 -63.75 68.54
CA LEU A 14 28.37 -64.55 69.77
C LEU A 14 29.26 -63.90 70.84
N PRO A 15 28.82 -63.89 72.11
CA PRO A 15 29.64 -63.44 73.22
C PRO A 15 30.81 -64.40 73.48
N VAL A 16 32.00 -63.85 73.67
CA VAL A 16 33.21 -64.59 74.02
C VAL A 16 33.53 -64.37 75.49
N TYR A 17 33.79 -65.47 76.19
CA TYR A 17 34.21 -65.47 77.59
C TYR A 17 35.61 -66.07 77.70
N THR A 18 36.47 -65.43 78.47
CA THR A 18 37.81 -65.94 78.78
C THR A 18 37.77 -66.63 80.13
N VAL A 19 38.11 -67.92 80.18
CA VAL A 19 38.10 -68.73 81.41
C VAL A 19 39.54 -69.09 81.77
N SER A 20 39.96 -68.81 83.01
CA SER A 20 41.31 -69.17 83.47
C SER A 20 41.39 -70.65 83.83
N TYR A 21 42.58 -71.25 83.72
CA TYR A 21 42.80 -72.66 84.09
C TYR A 21 42.46 -72.94 85.57
N GLY A 22 42.61 -71.93 86.44
CA GLY A 22 42.22 -72.02 87.86
C GLY A 22 40.71 -72.23 88.08
N ASP A 23 39.87 -71.81 87.12
CA ASP A 23 38.40 -71.84 87.20
C ASP A 23 37.82 -73.14 86.65
N ILE A 24 38.66 -74.03 86.12
CA ILE A 24 38.26 -75.31 85.54
C ILE A 24 38.66 -76.44 86.49
N TYR A 25 37.72 -77.32 86.78
CA TYR A 25 37.97 -78.62 87.39
C TYR A 25 38.12 -79.67 86.29
N ASN A 26 39.29 -80.30 86.21
CA ASN A 26 39.55 -81.38 85.25
C ASN A 26 39.30 -82.72 85.91
N TRP A 27 38.46 -83.55 85.28
CA TRP A 27 38.28 -84.95 85.63
C TRP A 27 39.03 -85.79 84.61
N ASP A 28 40.32 -86.01 84.88
CA ASP A 28 41.27 -86.59 83.92
C ASP A 28 40.88 -88.00 83.48
N ASP A 29 40.39 -88.85 84.40
CA ASP A 29 39.97 -90.23 84.09
C ASP A 29 38.80 -90.36 83.11
N ARG A 30 37.97 -89.31 82.97
CA ARG A 30 36.84 -89.30 82.02
C ARG A 30 36.99 -88.26 80.93
N ASN A 31 38.11 -87.54 80.91
CA ASN A 31 38.40 -86.48 79.95
C ASN A 31 37.30 -85.39 79.91
N LEU A 32 36.70 -85.10 81.07
CA LEU A 32 35.64 -84.11 81.23
C LEU A 32 36.18 -82.90 82.00
N ARG A 33 35.73 -81.71 81.60
CA ARG A 33 36.13 -80.44 82.23
C ARG A 33 34.88 -79.68 82.65
N PHE A 34 34.87 -79.23 83.89
CA PHE A 34 33.75 -78.49 84.47
C PHE A 34 34.21 -77.11 84.90
N LEU A 35 33.42 -76.08 84.62
CA LEU A 35 33.64 -74.79 85.28
C LEU A 35 33.27 -74.93 86.76
N LYS A 36 34.15 -74.45 87.64
CA LYS A 36 33.93 -74.46 89.09
C LYS A 36 32.77 -73.55 89.51
N THR A 37 32.48 -72.52 88.74
CA THR A 37 31.41 -71.53 89.00
C THR A 37 30.60 -71.29 87.73
N LEU A 38 29.27 -71.26 87.83
CA LEU A 38 28.38 -71.17 86.66
C LEU A 38 28.13 -69.74 86.15
N GLN A 39 28.52 -68.71 86.92
CA GLN A 39 28.35 -67.31 86.54
C GLN A 39 29.60 -66.80 85.83
N VAL A 40 29.50 -66.59 84.51
CA VAL A 40 30.65 -66.25 83.64
C VAL A 40 30.84 -64.74 83.47
N GLY A 41 30.05 -63.91 84.17
CA GLY A 41 30.17 -62.44 84.15
C GLY A 41 29.77 -61.80 82.82
N GLU A 42 30.23 -60.56 82.58
CA GLU A 42 30.08 -59.88 81.28
C GLU A 42 31.08 -60.44 80.25
N PRO A 43 30.67 -60.56 78.97
CA PRO A 43 31.54 -61.11 77.94
C PRO A 43 32.75 -60.22 77.65
N SER A 44 33.92 -60.85 77.50
CA SER A 44 35.18 -60.20 77.14
C SER A 44 35.20 -59.60 75.72
N GLY A 45 34.19 -59.90 74.90
CA GLY A 45 34.01 -59.37 73.56
C GLY A 45 32.93 -60.14 72.80
N TYR A 46 32.70 -59.76 71.55
CA TYR A 46 31.77 -60.46 70.64
C TYR A 46 32.49 -60.85 69.35
N VAL A 47 32.23 -62.06 68.85
CA VAL A 47 32.73 -62.55 67.56
C VAL A 47 31.59 -62.57 66.55
N SER A 48 31.81 -61.93 65.40
CA SER A 48 30.86 -61.95 64.27
C SER A 48 30.77 -63.36 63.68
N ILE A 49 29.57 -63.90 63.56
CA ILE A 49 29.30 -65.19 62.93
C ILE A 49 28.45 -64.93 61.68
N GLY A 50 29.14 -64.83 60.54
CA GLY A 50 28.53 -64.57 59.24
C GLY A 50 29.47 -63.76 58.36
N ASN A 51 29.44 -64.00 57.05
CA ASN A 51 30.13 -63.13 56.09
C ASN A 51 29.35 -61.83 56.00
N THR A 52 29.92 -60.73 56.52
CA THR A 52 29.33 -59.39 56.47
C THR A 52 28.86 -59.02 55.07
N HIS A 53 29.54 -59.50 54.03
CA HIS A 53 29.17 -59.26 52.64
C HIS A 53 27.90 -60.00 52.20
N GLU A 54 27.64 -61.21 52.70
CA GLU A 54 26.39 -61.93 52.41
C GLU A 54 25.18 -61.27 53.09
N VAL A 55 25.38 -60.75 54.30
CA VAL A 55 24.35 -60.01 55.03
C VAL A 55 24.02 -58.69 54.32
N ILE A 56 25.04 -57.93 53.91
CA ILE A 56 24.86 -56.71 53.12
C ILE A 56 24.18 -57.00 51.78
N ARG A 57 24.60 -58.05 51.07
CA ARG A 57 23.98 -58.48 49.81
C ARG A 57 22.49 -58.75 49.97
N THR A 58 22.12 -59.49 51.00
CA THR A 58 20.72 -59.85 51.28
C THR A 58 19.89 -58.60 51.59
N LEU A 59 20.39 -57.70 52.44
CA LEU A 59 19.70 -56.47 52.80
C LEU A 59 19.49 -55.51 51.60
N ILE A 60 20.46 -55.41 50.69
CA ILE A 60 20.33 -54.56 49.48
C ILE A 60 19.27 -55.16 48.55
N LEU A 61 19.28 -56.47 48.33
CA LEU A 61 18.31 -57.14 47.45
C LEU A 61 16.87 -57.06 47.99
N GLU A 62 16.70 -57.15 49.31
CA GLU A 62 15.38 -57.01 49.96
C GLU A 62 14.84 -55.58 49.88
N ARG A 63 15.70 -54.56 49.97
CA ARG A 63 15.29 -53.16 49.87
C ARG A 63 14.96 -52.72 48.44
N THR A 64 15.49 -53.41 47.43
CA THR A 64 15.31 -53.05 46.02
C THR A 64 14.03 -53.66 45.43
N THR A 65 12.88 -53.25 45.98
CA THR A 65 11.57 -53.78 45.60
C THR A 65 11.00 -53.11 44.34
N TRP A 66 10.12 -53.82 43.62
CA TRP A 66 9.45 -53.29 42.42
C TRP A 66 8.67 -51.99 42.66
N PRO A 67 7.89 -51.82 43.76
CA PRO A 67 7.19 -50.56 44.03
C PRO A 67 8.13 -49.36 44.13
N LEU A 68 9.23 -49.49 44.89
CA LEU A 68 10.24 -48.44 45.04
C LEU A 68 10.90 -48.08 43.71
N PHE A 69 11.20 -49.10 42.90
CA PHE A 69 11.82 -48.91 41.58
C PHE A 69 10.88 -48.17 40.62
N LYS A 70 9.58 -48.49 40.64
CA LYS A 70 8.57 -47.80 39.83
C LYS A 70 8.39 -46.35 40.28
N GLU A 71 8.40 -46.08 41.58
CA GLU A 71 8.20 -44.74 42.15
C GLU A 71 9.37 -43.80 41.85
N CYS A 72 10.61 -44.26 42.03
CA CYS A 72 11.79 -43.41 41.86
C CYS A 72 12.22 -43.23 40.40
N ILE A 73 11.97 -44.23 39.52
CA ILE A 73 12.56 -44.29 38.18
C ILE A 73 11.49 -44.30 37.07
N GLY A 74 10.24 -44.61 37.37
CA GLY A 74 9.14 -44.61 36.39
C GLY A 74 9.20 -45.71 35.33
N ALA A 75 10.12 -46.67 35.47
CA ALA A 75 10.42 -47.71 34.48
C ALA A 75 9.40 -48.87 34.48
N THR A 76 9.46 -49.70 33.45
CA THR A 76 8.60 -50.89 33.25
C THR A 76 9.08 -52.10 34.04
N LYS A 77 8.17 -53.06 34.27
CA LYS A 77 8.48 -54.29 35.04
C LYS A 77 9.53 -55.17 34.35
N ALA A 78 9.66 -55.07 33.03
CA ALA A 78 10.69 -55.76 32.25
C ALA A 78 12.08 -55.18 32.50
N GLU A 79 12.20 -53.86 32.61
CA GLU A 79 13.45 -53.14 32.90
C GLU A 79 13.90 -53.36 34.35
N TRP A 80 12.97 -53.39 35.31
CA TRP A 80 13.27 -53.80 36.69
C TRP A 80 13.83 -55.22 36.76
N LYS A 81 13.27 -56.15 35.97
CA LYS A 81 13.75 -57.54 35.93
C LYS A 81 15.17 -57.63 35.38
N HIS A 82 15.52 -56.82 34.38
CA HIS A 82 16.89 -56.72 33.85
C HIS A 82 17.83 -56.06 34.85
N CYS A 83 17.42 -54.98 35.53
CA CYS A 83 18.22 -54.33 36.57
C CYS A 83 18.44 -55.23 37.79
N LYS A 84 17.42 -55.96 38.23
CA LYS A 84 17.55 -56.94 39.32
C LYS A 84 18.54 -58.04 38.96
N LEU A 85 18.46 -58.55 37.73
CA LEU A 85 19.36 -59.60 37.23
C LEU A 85 20.78 -59.09 37.04
N LEU A 86 20.94 -57.82 36.66
CA LEU A 86 22.23 -57.12 36.62
C LEU A 86 22.80 -56.91 38.02
N LEU A 87 22.00 -56.49 39.00
CA LEU A 87 22.41 -56.32 40.40
C LEU A 87 22.76 -57.66 41.06
N GLU A 88 22.01 -58.73 40.78
CA GLU A 88 22.32 -60.10 41.20
C GLU A 88 23.67 -60.57 40.65
N LYS A 89 24.05 -60.09 39.45
CA LYS A 89 25.29 -60.44 38.76
C LYS A 89 26.48 -59.57 39.19
N ILE A 90 26.26 -58.27 39.39
CA ILE A 90 27.27 -57.31 39.92
C ILE A 90 27.60 -57.63 41.38
N CYS A 91 26.60 -58.00 42.18
CA CYS A 91 26.78 -58.43 43.58
C CYS A 91 27.12 -59.93 43.70
N GLY A 92 27.36 -60.61 42.57
CA GLY A 92 27.36 -62.07 42.47
C GLY A 92 28.72 -62.76 42.47
N GLU A 93 29.77 -62.13 41.97
CA GLU A 93 31.15 -62.67 41.96
C GLU A 93 32.08 -61.48 42.18
N SER A 94 33.02 -61.56 43.13
CA SER A 94 34.06 -60.53 43.22
C SER A 94 34.86 -60.59 41.91
N LEU A 95 34.88 -59.48 41.17
CA LEU A 95 35.49 -59.41 39.84
C LEU A 95 36.94 -59.93 39.85
N TYR A 96 37.66 -59.68 40.94
CA TYR A 96 39.03 -60.14 41.14
C TYR A 96 39.12 -61.66 41.32
N ASP A 97 38.17 -62.29 42.03
CA ASP A 97 38.15 -63.75 42.22
C ASP A 97 37.81 -64.50 40.93
N ALA A 98 36.93 -63.94 40.10
CA ALA A 98 36.59 -64.51 38.79
C ALA A 98 37.76 -64.40 37.78
N ILE A 99 38.55 -63.34 37.85
CA ILE A 99 39.75 -63.12 37.02
C ILE A 99 40.89 -64.03 37.47
N VAL A 100 41.09 -64.19 38.78
CA VAL A 100 42.05 -65.15 39.37
C VAL A 100 41.73 -66.57 38.91
N GLN A 101 40.46 -66.99 38.96
CA GLN A 101 40.06 -68.35 38.57
C GLN A 101 40.14 -68.61 37.06
N LYS A 102 39.82 -67.62 36.21
CA LYS A 102 39.83 -67.82 34.75
C LYS A 102 41.20 -67.66 34.09
N LEU A 103 42.06 -66.82 34.66
CA LEU A 103 43.39 -66.53 34.11
C LEU A 103 44.52 -67.21 34.89
N ASN A 104 44.21 -67.99 35.94
CA ASN A 104 45.19 -68.63 36.82
C ASN A 104 46.29 -67.65 37.29
N CYS A 105 45.90 -66.43 37.66
CA CYS A 105 46.82 -65.38 38.10
C CYS A 105 46.65 -65.09 39.59
N THR A 106 47.66 -64.48 40.21
CA THR A 106 47.57 -64.07 41.63
C THR A 106 46.65 -62.86 41.79
N LEU A 107 46.09 -62.66 42.99
CA LEU A 107 45.17 -61.54 43.25
C LEU A 107 45.78 -60.17 42.91
N ASP A 108 47.07 -59.99 43.12
CA ASP A 108 47.78 -58.74 42.78
C ASP A 108 48.00 -58.59 41.26
N GLN A 109 48.18 -59.69 40.53
CA GLN A 109 48.21 -59.66 39.06
C GLN A 109 46.83 -59.44 38.46
N ALA A 110 45.76 -59.94 39.09
CA ALA A 110 44.38 -59.65 38.71
C ALA A 110 44.05 -58.17 38.94
N LYS A 111 44.48 -57.59 40.06
CA LYS A 111 44.38 -56.15 40.32
C LYS A 111 45.18 -55.35 39.30
N GLN A 112 46.44 -55.71 39.04
CA GLN A 112 47.26 -55.03 38.04
C GLN A 112 46.68 -55.12 36.63
N ALA A 113 46.10 -56.26 36.23
CA ALA A 113 45.46 -56.42 34.92
C ALA A 113 44.18 -55.59 34.79
N VAL A 114 43.43 -55.43 35.88
CA VAL A 114 42.26 -54.53 35.97
C VAL A 114 42.71 -53.07 35.97
N ASP A 115 43.75 -52.70 36.71
CA ASP A 115 44.32 -51.35 36.73
C ASP A 115 44.91 -50.99 35.37
N ASP A 116 45.60 -51.90 34.70
CA ASP A 116 46.10 -51.70 33.34
C ASP A 116 44.96 -51.61 32.32
N PHE A 117 43.82 -52.28 32.56
CA PHE A 117 42.62 -52.14 31.74
C PHE A 117 41.92 -50.79 31.98
N VAL A 118 41.79 -50.35 33.23
CA VAL A 118 41.21 -49.04 33.61
C VAL A 118 42.09 -47.89 33.11
N ASN A 119 43.41 -47.98 33.26
CA ASN A 119 44.36 -47.01 32.72
C ASN A 119 44.37 -46.99 31.17
N ARG A 120 44.04 -48.10 30.51
CA ARG A 120 43.80 -48.14 29.05
C ARG A 120 42.40 -47.65 28.68
N ALA A 121 41.43 -47.73 29.58
CA ALA A 121 40.08 -47.18 29.39
C ALA A 121 40.08 -45.64 29.41
N ASP A 122 40.97 -45.00 30.17
CA ASP A 122 41.23 -43.56 30.09
C ASP A 122 41.70 -43.10 28.69
N ALA A 123 42.35 -43.98 27.91
CA ALA A 123 42.69 -43.74 26.51
C ALA A 123 41.53 -44.05 25.52
N LEU A 124 40.45 -44.67 26.00
CA LEU A 124 39.23 -44.99 25.23
C LEU A 124 38.08 -43.99 25.47
N ILE A 125 38.12 -43.17 26.52
CA ILE A 125 37.18 -42.06 26.72
C ILE A 125 37.67 -40.85 25.89
N LYS A 126 37.20 -40.74 24.64
CA LYS A 126 37.35 -39.51 23.85
C LYS A 126 36.27 -38.50 24.26
N VAL A 127 36.52 -37.21 24.03
CA VAL A 127 35.52 -36.14 24.13
C VAL A 127 34.27 -36.57 23.36
N GLY A 128 33.22 -36.98 24.08
CA GLY A 128 32.01 -37.56 23.51
C GLY A 128 31.43 -38.78 24.27
N ASP A 129 32.21 -39.46 25.12
CA ASP A 129 31.75 -40.70 25.79
C ASP A 129 31.16 -40.50 27.21
N ILE A 130 31.08 -39.26 27.70
CA ILE A 130 30.28 -38.91 28.88
C ILE A 130 29.06 -38.13 28.39
N ASP A 131 27.87 -38.59 28.76
CA ASP A 131 26.63 -37.91 28.42
C ASP A 131 26.72 -36.45 28.87
N VAL A 132 26.67 -35.53 27.90
CA VAL A 132 26.77 -34.08 28.11
C VAL A 132 25.73 -33.62 29.14
N ASN A 133 24.60 -34.31 29.28
CA ASN A 133 23.60 -34.01 30.28
C ASN A 133 24.06 -34.32 31.71
N VAL A 134 24.90 -35.34 31.90
CA VAL A 134 25.46 -35.68 33.22
C VAL A 134 26.47 -34.63 33.66
N LEU A 135 27.35 -34.19 32.76
CA LEU A 135 28.28 -33.09 33.04
C LEU A 135 27.54 -31.76 33.25
N ALA A 136 26.50 -31.49 32.46
CA ALA A 136 25.67 -30.30 32.62
C ALA A 136 24.93 -30.32 33.96
N GLU A 137 24.42 -31.46 34.43
CA GLU A 137 23.75 -31.55 35.72
C GLU A 137 24.72 -31.49 36.90
N ILE A 138 25.93 -32.03 36.78
CA ILE A 138 26.97 -31.85 37.80
C ILE A 138 27.37 -30.37 37.89
N ALA A 139 27.56 -29.69 36.75
CA ALA A 139 27.89 -28.28 36.71
C ALA A 139 26.77 -27.37 37.23
N LYS A 140 25.48 -27.71 37.01
CA LYS A 140 24.35 -26.92 37.52
C LYS A 140 24.11 -27.08 39.02
N ASN A 141 24.29 -28.29 39.54
CA ASN A 141 23.95 -28.65 40.92
C ASN A 141 25.11 -28.43 41.93
N HIS A 142 26.29 -28.04 41.45
CA HIS A 142 27.41 -27.67 42.31
C HIS A 142 27.72 -26.18 42.19
N ASP A 143 27.30 -25.39 43.17
CA ASP A 143 27.32 -23.92 43.09
C ASP A 143 28.72 -23.34 42.83
N GLU A 144 29.76 -23.81 43.53
CA GLU A 144 31.13 -23.32 43.31
C GLU A 144 31.68 -23.66 41.92
N LEU A 145 31.26 -24.81 41.37
CA LEU A 145 31.72 -25.26 40.06
C LEU A 145 30.99 -24.47 38.97
N ARG A 146 29.68 -24.23 39.17
CA ARG A 146 28.86 -23.37 38.33
C ARG A 146 29.45 -21.97 38.25
N GLU A 147 29.76 -21.35 39.39
CA GLU A 147 30.33 -20.00 39.43
C GLU A 147 31.70 -19.92 38.74
N LEU A 148 32.57 -20.90 38.97
CA LEU A 148 33.87 -20.95 38.30
C LEU A 148 33.73 -21.13 36.78
N CYS A 149 32.83 -22.01 36.34
CA CYS A 149 32.53 -22.20 34.93
C CYS A 149 31.91 -20.95 34.29
N GLU A 150 30.92 -20.33 34.94
CA GLU A 150 30.27 -19.09 34.47
C GLU A 150 31.28 -17.93 34.39
N LYS A 151 32.17 -17.80 35.38
CA LYS A 151 33.20 -16.76 35.38
C LYS A 151 34.23 -16.96 34.26
N ALA A 152 34.69 -18.19 34.06
CA ALA A 152 35.63 -18.50 32.98
C ALA A 152 34.99 -18.27 31.60
N VAL A 153 33.76 -18.78 31.40
CA VAL A 153 33.02 -18.64 30.14
C VAL A 153 32.64 -17.18 29.89
N SER A 154 32.26 -16.40 30.92
CA SER A 154 31.89 -15.00 30.76
C SER A 154 33.05 -14.14 30.25
N VAL A 155 34.27 -14.38 30.73
CA VAL A 155 35.47 -13.66 30.27
C VAL A 155 35.80 -14.01 28.82
N GLU A 156 35.78 -15.30 28.47
CA GLU A 156 36.01 -15.73 27.09
C GLU A 156 34.91 -15.26 26.14
N TRP A 157 33.65 -15.25 26.60
CA TRP A 157 32.51 -14.76 25.83
C TRP A 157 32.62 -13.26 25.56
N HIS A 158 32.95 -12.45 26.56
CA HIS A 158 33.16 -11.00 26.38
C HIS A 158 34.32 -10.72 25.42
N ASN A 159 35.42 -11.46 25.53
CA ASN A 159 36.55 -11.28 24.61
C ASN A 159 36.20 -11.72 23.18
N SER A 160 35.51 -12.84 23.02
CA SER A 160 35.12 -13.36 21.71
C SER A 160 34.04 -12.52 21.02
N HIS A 161 33.20 -11.80 21.78
CA HIS A 161 32.11 -10.98 21.25
C HIS A 161 32.36 -9.47 21.40
N ALA A 162 33.57 -9.05 21.80
CA ALA A 162 33.93 -7.65 22.00
C ALA A 162 33.65 -6.78 20.75
N ALA A 163 33.94 -7.31 19.55
CA ALA A 163 33.66 -6.61 18.30
C ALA A 163 32.16 -6.46 18.02
N GLU A 164 31.35 -7.45 18.40
CA GLU A 164 29.89 -7.38 18.22
C GLU A 164 29.24 -6.41 19.22
N ILE A 165 29.77 -6.36 20.45
CA ILE A 165 29.35 -5.40 21.48
C ILE A 165 29.73 -3.98 21.05
N ALA A 166 30.98 -3.73 20.65
CA ALA A 166 31.41 -2.42 20.16
C ALA A 166 30.60 -1.96 18.94
N LYS A 167 30.25 -2.88 18.03
CA LYS A 167 29.37 -2.59 16.90
C LYS A 167 27.95 -2.26 17.35
N ALA A 168 27.41 -2.99 18.32
CA ALA A 168 26.08 -2.72 18.87
C ALA A 168 26.04 -1.37 19.60
N GLU A 169 27.07 -1.01 20.35
CA GLU A 169 27.21 0.29 21.01
C GLU A 169 27.33 1.44 20.01
N ALA A 170 28.10 1.26 18.92
CA ALA A 170 28.19 2.23 17.84
C ALA A 170 26.84 2.45 17.13
N GLU A 171 26.12 1.38 16.82
CA GLU A 171 24.78 1.48 16.21
C GLU A 171 23.76 2.14 17.14
N VAL A 172 23.86 1.94 18.46
CA VAL A 172 23.02 2.63 19.45
C VAL A 172 23.35 4.12 19.47
N SER A 173 24.62 4.49 19.48
CA SER A 173 25.05 5.90 19.45
C SER A 173 24.60 6.61 18.16
N GLU A 174 24.67 5.94 17.01
CA GLU A 174 24.19 6.48 15.73
C GLU A 174 22.66 6.65 15.74
N MET A 175 21.93 5.67 16.29
CA MET A 175 20.47 5.77 16.42
C MET A 175 20.06 6.92 17.35
N GLU A 176 20.77 7.14 18.44
CA GLU A 176 20.52 8.28 19.34
C GLU A 176 20.72 9.63 18.64
N GLU A 177 21.75 9.76 17.79
CA GLU A 177 21.98 10.95 16.98
C GLU A 177 20.85 11.17 15.96
N THR A 178 20.41 10.12 15.26
CA THR A 178 19.29 10.23 14.31
C THR A 178 17.96 10.58 14.98
N ILE A 179 17.70 10.06 16.19
CA ILE A 179 16.53 10.43 17.00
C ILE A 179 16.59 11.91 17.40
N SER A 180 17.77 12.42 17.75
CA SER A 180 17.97 13.84 18.06
C SER A 180 17.67 14.73 16.86
N ILE A 181 18.17 14.36 15.68
CA ILE A 181 17.90 15.08 14.42
C ILE A 181 16.40 15.06 14.08
N ALA A 182 15.77 13.90 14.13
CA ALA A 182 14.34 13.75 13.83
C ALA A 182 13.46 14.54 14.82
N LYS A 183 13.86 14.63 16.09
CA LYS A 183 13.15 15.42 17.11
C LYS A 183 13.24 16.92 16.82
N ASN A 184 14.39 17.41 16.37
CA ASN A 184 14.55 18.80 15.96
C ASN A 184 13.69 19.12 14.72
N GLN A 185 13.72 18.27 13.70
CA GLN A 185 12.87 18.42 12.51
C GLN A 185 11.38 18.42 12.84
N HIS A 186 10.95 17.55 13.76
CA HIS A 186 9.56 17.55 14.24
C HIS A 186 9.19 18.86 14.94
N SER A 187 10.11 19.45 15.72
CA SER A 187 9.87 20.74 16.37
C SER A 187 9.78 21.91 15.37
N GLU A 188 10.58 21.88 14.30
CA GLU A 188 10.51 22.86 13.20
C GLU A 188 9.19 22.76 12.44
N LEU A 189 8.77 21.55 12.08
CA LEU A 189 7.47 21.31 11.43
C LEU A 189 6.29 21.77 12.29
N LEU A 190 6.35 21.58 13.61
CA LEU A 190 5.32 22.10 14.51
C LEU A 190 5.27 23.63 14.52
N ALA A 191 6.44 24.30 14.45
CA ALA A 191 6.49 25.76 14.36
C ALA A 191 5.93 26.28 13.02
N GLU A 192 6.21 25.58 11.91
CA GLU A 192 5.63 25.89 10.61
C GLU A 192 4.11 25.71 10.59
N ILE A 193 3.60 24.61 11.15
CA ILE A 193 2.15 24.37 11.29
C ILE A 193 1.50 25.50 12.09
N ALA A 194 2.09 25.89 13.23
CA ALA A 194 1.58 27.01 14.03
C ALA A 194 1.56 28.34 13.24
N THR A 195 2.58 28.58 12.43
CA THR A 195 2.66 29.77 11.58
C THR A 195 1.58 29.77 10.49
N LYS A 196 1.39 28.63 9.81
CA LYS A 196 0.36 28.45 8.78
C LYS A 196 -1.06 28.54 9.35
N GLN A 197 -1.26 28.04 10.56
CA GLN A 197 -2.53 28.20 11.27
C GLN A 197 -2.83 29.68 11.55
N GLY A 198 -1.83 30.47 11.96
CA GLY A 198 -1.97 31.92 12.13
C GLY A 198 -2.26 32.67 10.82
N GLU A 199 -1.65 32.25 9.70
CA GLU A 199 -1.97 32.79 8.37
C GLU A 199 -3.41 32.49 7.95
N LEU A 200 -3.89 31.27 8.22
CA LEU A 200 -5.27 30.87 7.95
C LEU A 200 -6.27 31.72 8.75
N ASP A 201 -6.02 31.90 10.05
CA ASP A 201 -6.88 32.73 10.91
C ASP A 201 -6.93 34.19 10.43
N ARG A 202 -5.78 34.73 9.98
CA ARG A 202 -5.71 36.08 9.39
C ARG A 202 -6.54 36.19 8.11
N LEU A 203 -6.44 35.21 7.21
CA LEU A 203 -7.21 35.19 5.96
C LEU A 203 -8.71 35.06 6.22
N LEU A 204 -9.11 34.24 7.20
CA LEU A 204 -10.51 34.13 7.60
C LEU A 204 -11.07 35.44 8.16
N ALA A 205 -10.27 36.16 8.96
CA ALA A 205 -10.64 37.49 9.44
C ALA A 205 -10.80 38.51 8.28
N GLU A 206 -9.92 38.44 7.28
CA GLU A 206 -9.98 39.30 6.10
C GLU A 206 -11.21 38.99 5.23
N ILE A 207 -11.54 37.72 5.03
CA ILE A 207 -12.77 37.29 4.33
C ILE A 207 -14.00 37.82 5.08
N ALA A 208 -14.05 37.69 6.40
CA ALA A 208 -15.16 38.21 7.21
C ALA A 208 -15.31 39.73 7.08
N GLN A 209 -14.19 40.45 7.00
CA GLN A 209 -14.19 41.89 6.75
C GLN A 209 -14.76 42.21 5.35
N TYR A 210 -14.29 41.53 4.30
CA TYR A 210 -14.80 41.72 2.94
C TYR A 210 -16.29 41.37 2.82
N GLU A 211 -16.77 40.33 3.52
CA GLU A 211 -18.20 40.02 3.57
C GLU A 211 -19.02 41.13 4.24
N SER A 212 -18.49 41.75 5.30
CA SER A 212 -19.13 42.90 5.95
C SER A 212 -19.21 44.09 5.01
N VAL A 213 -18.09 44.44 4.36
CA VAL A 213 -18.05 45.50 3.34
C VAL A 213 -18.98 45.19 2.18
N GLY A 214 -19.05 43.94 1.74
CA GLY A 214 -19.98 43.46 0.72
C GLY A 214 -21.45 43.63 1.10
N LYS A 215 -21.81 43.33 2.37
CA LYS A 215 -23.16 43.55 2.89
C LYS A 215 -23.51 45.04 2.97
N GLU A 216 -22.59 45.85 3.49
CA GLU A 216 -22.77 47.31 3.59
C GLU A 216 -22.89 47.97 2.22
N THR A 217 -22.02 47.62 1.27
CA THR A 217 -22.07 48.11 -0.10
C THR A 217 -23.36 47.68 -0.81
N LEU A 218 -23.83 46.45 -0.60
CA LEU A 218 -25.08 45.97 -1.20
C LEU A 218 -26.31 46.70 -0.63
N VAL A 219 -26.31 47.05 0.66
CA VAL A 219 -27.33 47.92 1.27
C VAL A 219 -27.24 49.33 0.68
N ALA A 220 -26.04 49.90 0.58
CA ALA A 220 -25.83 51.24 0.02
C ALA A 220 -26.24 51.34 -1.46
N VAL A 221 -25.94 50.32 -2.26
CA VAL A 221 -26.35 50.22 -3.67
C VAL A 221 -27.86 50.11 -3.79
N ARG A 222 -28.51 49.27 -2.97
CA ARG A 222 -29.98 49.16 -2.96
C ARG A 222 -30.65 50.48 -2.58
N GLN A 223 -30.09 51.19 -1.59
CA GLN A 223 -30.58 52.50 -1.19
C GLN A 223 -30.41 53.52 -2.32
N LYS A 224 -29.23 53.58 -2.97
CA LYS A 224 -29.00 54.43 -4.14
C LYS A 224 -29.93 54.11 -5.30
N ILE A 225 -30.24 52.84 -5.58
CA ILE A 225 -31.21 52.45 -6.62
C ILE A 225 -32.63 52.92 -6.23
N ALA A 226 -33.02 52.77 -4.97
CA ALA A 226 -34.33 53.24 -4.49
C ALA A 226 -34.46 54.77 -4.55
N ASP A 227 -33.38 55.50 -4.24
CA ASP A 227 -33.34 56.96 -4.35
C ASP A 227 -33.30 57.40 -5.82
N ALA A 228 -32.59 56.68 -6.69
CA ALA A 228 -32.59 56.87 -8.15
C ALA A 228 -33.95 56.64 -8.80
N GLN A 229 -34.75 55.71 -8.28
CA GLN A 229 -36.12 55.50 -8.74
C GLN A 229 -37.03 56.69 -8.37
N LYS A 230 -36.72 57.45 -7.31
CA LYS A 230 -37.45 58.65 -6.89
C LYS A 230 -36.94 59.92 -7.57
N ASP A 231 -35.63 60.00 -7.83
CA ASP A 231 -34.97 61.11 -8.51
C ASP A 231 -34.03 60.57 -9.60
N MET A 232 -34.64 60.21 -10.73
CA MET A 232 -33.94 59.66 -11.88
C MET A 232 -33.01 60.70 -12.53
N ALA A 233 -33.32 61.99 -12.41
CA ALA A 233 -32.52 63.08 -12.94
C ALA A 233 -31.25 63.33 -12.11
N GLY A 234 -31.37 63.32 -10.77
CA GLY A 234 -30.23 63.40 -9.85
C GLY A 234 -29.30 62.19 -9.97
N PHE A 235 -29.84 60.99 -10.12
CA PHE A 235 -29.04 59.78 -10.35
C PHE A 235 -28.30 59.78 -11.68
N ILE A 236 -28.96 60.21 -12.77
CA ILE A 236 -28.30 60.39 -14.07
C ILE A 236 -27.19 61.44 -13.96
N ALA A 237 -27.37 62.52 -13.19
CA ALA A 237 -26.32 63.52 -12.97
C ALA A 237 -25.11 62.95 -12.19
N ASP A 238 -25.34 62.18 -11.13
CA ASP A 238 -24.29 61.55 -10.33
C ASP A 238 -23.53 60.47 -11.10
N ILE A 239 -24.24 59.64 -11.88
CA ILE A 239 -23.62 58.63 -12.75
C ILE A 239 -22.98 59.25 -13.99
N SER A 240 -23.41 60.43 -14.46
CA SER A 240 -22.79 61.14 -15.59
C SER A 240 -21.36 61.61 -15.30
N VAL A 241 -20.91 61.59 -14.04
CA VAL A 241 -19.51 61.84 -13.65
C VAL A 241 -18.64 60.58 -13.82
N PHE A 242 -19.23 59.39 -13.77
CA PHE A 242 -18.54 58.09 -13.86
C PHE A 242 -18.81 57.33 -15.17
N LEU A 243 -19.90 57.66 -15.87
CA LEU A 243 -20.03 57.33 -17.28
C LEU A 243 -18.94 58.08 -18.02
N PRO A 244 -18.25 57.45 -18.99
CA PRO A 244 -17.36 58.17 -19.87
C PRO A 244 -18.18 59.28 -20.55
N GLN A 245 -17.98 60.53 -20.11
CA GLN A 245 -18.46 61.66 -20.87
C GLN A 245 -17.70 61.63 -22.19
N SER A 246 -18.40 61.37 -23.28
CA SER A 246 -17.90 61.50 -24.65
C SER A 246 -17.65 62.97 -25.00
N ASN A 247 -16.84 63.65 -24.20
CA ASN A 247 -16.35 65.02 -24.41
C ASN A 247 -14.86 65.14 -24.01
N ALA A 248 -14.12 64.03 -24.02
CA ALA A 248 -12.67 64.11 -24.09
C ALA A 248 -12.28 64.28 -25.56
N THR A 249 -12.00 65.52 -25.95
CA THR A 249 -11.09 65.79 -27.06
C THR A 249 -9.74 65.21 -26.66
N LEU A 250 -9.52 63.92 -26.94
CA LEU A 250 -8.21 63.31 -26.78
C LEU A 250 -7.24 63.97 -27.77
N PRO A 251 -5.95 64.09 -27.40
CA PRO A 251 -4.95 64.64 -28.28
C PRO A 251 -4.94 63.84 -29.59
N TYR A 252 -5.04 64.57 -30.68
CA TYR A 252 -4.84 64.11 -32.05
C TYR A 252 -3.75 63.03 -32.14
N GLY A 253 -4.13 61.78 -32.48
CA GLY A 253 -3.17 60.74 -32.84
C GLY A 253 -3.51 59.31 -32.41
N ASN A 254 -4.72 58.80 -32.68
CA ASN A 254 -4.94 57.47 -33.28
C ASN A 254 -6.46 57.26 -33.48
N PRO A 255 -6.92 56.87 -34.68
CA PRO A 255 -8.33 56.51 -34.89
C PRO A 255 -8.71 55.27 -34.04
N PRO A 256 -10.00 55.08 -33.68
CA PRO A 256 -10.46 53.84 -33.06
C PRO A 256 -10.00 52.64 -33.90
N ALA A 257 -9.57 51.58 -33.22
CA ALA A 257 -9.02 50.42 -33.91
C ALA A 257 -10.10 49.75 -34.76
N SER A 258 -10.01 49.94 -36.08
CA SER A 258 -10.80 49.20 -37.06
C SER A 258 -10.47 47.71 -36.98
N TRP A 259 -11.42 46.87 -37.35
CA TRP A 259 -11.18 45.44 -37.54
C TRP A 259 -10.04 45.20 -38.56
N GLN A 260 -9.31 44.10 -38.37
CA GLN A 260 -8.17 43.71 -39.18
C GLN A 260 -8.38 42.30 -39.72
N TYR A 261 -8.09 42.10 -41.01
CA TYR A 261 -8.15 40.79 -41.65
C TYR A 261 -6.84 40.53 -42.39
N SER A 262 -6.21 39.39 -42.10
CA SER A 262 -5.03 38.91 -42.82
C SER A 262 -5.32 37.53 -43.40
N SER A 263 -5.20 37.40 -44.72
CA SER A 263 -5.23 36.12 -45.42
C SER A 263 -3.82 35.55 -45.54
N THR A 264 -3.72 34.24 -45.46
CA THR A 264 -2.48 33.46 -45.45
C THR A 264 -2.46 32.52 -46.66
N SER A 265 -2.50 33.10 -47.86
CA SER A 265 -2.40 32.37 -49.12
C SER A 265 -0.95 32.14 -49.54
N GLY A 266 -0.61 30.94 -50.02
CA GLY A 266 0.64 30.67 -50.75
C GLY A 266 1.89 30.47 -49.88
N GLN A 267 1.75 29.97 -48.66
CA GLN A 267 2.87 29.75 -47.73
C GLN A 267 3.77 28.54 -48.07
N TYR A 268 3.26 27.56 -48.82
CA TYR A 268 3.94 26.28 -49.03
C TYR A 268 4.23 26.02 -50.51
N SER A 269 5.35 25.32 -50.78
CA SER A 269 5.72 24.92 -52.14
C SER A 269 4.89 23.70 -52.57
N ASP A 270 4.61 23.57 -53.87
CA ASP A 270 3.84 22.42 -54.40
C ASP A 270 4.53 21.05 -54.13
N GLU A 271 5.85 21.04 -53.87
CA GLU A 271 6.60 19.82 -53.57
C GLU A 271 6.40 19.34 -52.12
N ASP A 272 6.07 20.25 -51.20
CA ASP A 272 5.88 19.96 -49.78
C ASP A 272 4.44 19.57 -49.42
N ILE A 273 3.49 19.77 -50.35
CA ILE A 273 2.05 19.56 -50.11
C ILE A 273 1.68 18.09 -50.32
N GLU A 274 1.21 17.44 -49.25
CA GLU A 274 0.69 16.07 -49.33
C GLU A 274 -0.74 16.05 -49.87
N LEU A 275 -1.01 15.18 -50.86
CA LEU A 275 -2.34 15.06 -51.46
C LEU A 275 -3.22 14.05 -50.73
N ALA A 276 -4.30 14.52 -50.12
CA ALA A 276 -5.29 13.68 -49.48
C ALA A 276 -6.25 13.04 -50.50
N GLU A 277 -6.26 11.71 -50.61
CA GLU A 277 -7.16 10.98 -51.51
C GLU A 277 -8.55 10.72 -50.93
N SER A 278 -8.66 10.70 -49.61
CA SER A 278 -9.91 10.42 -48.88
C SER A 278 -10.00 11.23 -47.60
N TRP A 279 -11.21 11.31 -47.03
CA TRP A 279 -11.43 11.95 -45.73
C TRP A 279 -10.55 11.37 -44.61
N ARG A 280 -10.13 10.09 -44.71
CA ARG A 280 -9.21 9.47 -43.75
C ARG A 280 -7.82 10.10 -43.82
N ASN A 281 -7.34 10.42 -45.02
CA ASN A 281 -6.06 11.10 -45.18
C ASN A 281 -6.12 12.53 -44.60
N GLU A 282 -7.24 13.25 -44.79
CA GLU A 282 -7.44 14.54 -44.12
C GLU A 282 -7.48 14.40 -42.60
N TYR A 283 -8.22 13.41 -42.09
CA TYR A 283 -8.28 13.11 -40.66
C TYR A 283 -6.88 12.84 -40.10
N ASP A 284 -6.10 12.00 -40.78
CA ASP A 284 -4.73 11.66 -40.37
C ASP A 284 -3.82 12.90 -40.39
N ALA A 285 -3.92 13.74 -41.43
CA ALA A 285 -3.16 14.98 -41.53
C ALA A 285 -3.51 15.98 -40.41
N ILE A 286 -4.80 16.09 -40.04
CA ILE A 286 -5.23 16.93 -38.91
C ILE A 286 -4.72 16.34 -37.60
N TYR A 287 -4.86 15.02 -37.40
CA TYR A 287 -4.39 14.33 -36.19
C TYR A 287 -2.89 14.50 -35.97
N GLN A 288 -2.08 14.30 -37.01
CA GLN A 288 -0.62 14.46 -36.90
C GLN A 288 -0.24 15.90 -36.56
N ASN A 289 -0.80 16.88 -37.27
CA ASN A 289 -0.50 18.28 -37.00
C ASN A 289 -0.98 18.70 -35.60
N LEU A 290 -2.17 18.29 -35.14
CA LEU A 290 -2.63 18.59 -33.78
C LEU A 290 -1.73 17.92 -32.72
N SER A 291 -1.34 16.67 -32.94
CA SER A 291 -0.47 15.93 -32.01
C SER A 291 0.91 16.59 -31.90
N CYS A 292 1.51 16.98 -33.02
CA CYS A 292 2.86 17.55 -33.06
C CYS A 292 2.89 19.03 -32.64
N ALA A 293 1.95 19.85 -33.14
CA ALA A 293 1.94 21.29 -32.92
C ALA A 293 1.42 21.70 -31.54
N LEU A 294 0.58 20.89 -30.89
CA LEU A 294 -0.12 21.27 -29.66
C LEU A 294 0.11 20.30 -28.50
N GLY A 295 0.96 19.29 -28.69
CA GLY A 295 1.32 18.33 -27.64
C GLY A 295 0.12 17.63 -27.00
N ILE A 296 -0.92 17.37 -27.79
CA ILE A 296 -2.16 16.75 -27.31
C ILE A 296 -1.97 15.24 -27.19
N GLU A 297 -2.36 14.67 -26.05
CA GLU A 297 -2.27 13.23 -25.78
C GLU A 297 -3.10 12.42 -26.82
N PRO A 298 -2.64 11.24 -27.29
CA PRO A 298 -3.23 10.54 -28.43
C PRO A 298 -4.74 10.29 -28.34
N ASP A 299 -5.24 9.89 -27.15
CA ASP A 299 -6.66 9.62 -26.97
C ASP A 299 -7.49 10.89 -27.14
N PHE A 300 -7.06 12.01 -26.55
CA PHE A 300 -7.73 13.31 -26.72
C PHE A 300 -7.58 13.87 -28.14
N CYS A 301 -6.40 13.68 -28.75
CA CYS A 301 -6.12 14.14 -30.10
C CYS A 301 -7.07 13.48 -31.10
N SER A 302 -7.25 12.16 -31.03
CA SER A 302 -8.18 11.45 -31.92
C SER A 302 -9.62 11.95 -31.81
N MET A 303 -10.10 12.17 -30.58
CA MET A 303 -11.44 12.68 -30.33
C MET A 303 -11.61 14.14 -30.78
N LEU A 304 -10.62 15.00 -30.53
CA LEU A 304 -10.61 16.40 -30.98
C LEU A 304 -10.58 16.49 -32.50
N THR A 305 -9.73 15.71 -33.17
CA THR A 305 -9.67 15.63 -34.64
C THR A 305 -11.03 15.23 -35.21
N ALA A 306 -11.64 14.16 -34.68
CA ALA A 306 -12.95 13.70 -35.14
C ALA A 306 -14.03 14.77 -34.97
N PHE A 307 -14.02 15.46 -33.82
CA PHE A 307 -14.97 16.53 -33.54
C PHE A 307 -14.77 17.75 -34.45
N LEU A 308 -13.54 18.24 -34.60
CA LEU A 308 -13.23 19.38 -35.47
C LEU A 308 -13.55 19.08 -36.94
N TYR A 309 -13.18 17.90 -37.44
CA TYR A 309 -13.55 17.46 -38.78
C TYR A 309 -15.07 17.41 -38.96
N ALA A 310 -15.79 16.86 -37.97
CA ALA A 310 -17.25 16.82 -37.98
C ALA A 310 -17.89 18.21 -37.97
N THR A 311 -17.34 19.18 -37.22
CA THR A 311 -17.84 20.56 -37.25
C THR A 311 -17.65 21.19 -38.63
N HIS A 312 -16.49 20.95 -39.25
CA HIS A 312 -16.15 21.45 -40.58
C HIS A 312 -17.09 20.93 -41.68
N ILE A 313 -17.27 19.62 -41.79
CA ILE A 313 -18.16 19.03 -42.82
C ILE A 313 -19.63 19.45 -42.64
N ASN A 314 -20.03 19.78 -41.41
CA ASN A 314 -21.38 20.23 -41.09
C ASN A 314 -21.55 21.75 -41.14
N ASN A 315 -20.48 22.50 -41.43
CA ASN A 315 -20.43 23.96 -41.46
C ASN A 315 -21.01 24.57 -40.17
N VAL A 316 -20.62 24.01 -39.03
CA VAL A 316 -21.02 24.48 -37.71
C VAL A 316 -19.86 25.27 -37.12
N PRO A 317 -20.02 26.58 -36.86
CA PRO A 317 -18.98 27.36 -36.21
C PRO A 317 -18.59 26.78 -34.85
N THR A 318 -17.33 26.94 -34.48
CA THR A 318 -16.78 26.42 -33.23
C THR A 318 -16.24 27.58 -32.41
N LEU A 319 -16.43 27.55 -31.09
CA LEU A 319 -15.76 28.43 -30.15
C LEU A 319 -14.71 27.63 -29.41
N ILE A 320 -13.45 28.01 -29.57
CA ILE A 320 -12.35 27.47 -28.78
C ILE A 320 -12.04 28.46 -27.66
N ALA A 321 -12.38 28.07 -26.44
CA ALA A 321 -12.09 28.83 -25.23
C ALA A 321 -10.90 28.18 -24.50
N GLY A 322 -9.87 28.98 -24.24
CA GLY A 322 -8.61 28.54 -23.64
C GLY A 322 -7.40 28.76 -24.57
N PRO A 323 -6.23 28.20 -24.21
CA PRO A 323 -4.98 28.36 -24.97
C PRO A 323 -5.07 27.75 -26.38
N GLY A 324 -4.17 28.16 -27.28
CA GLY A 324 -3.97 27.53 -28.59
C GLY A 324 -5.15 27.56 -29.57
N GLY A 325 -6.17 28.40 -29.35
CA GLY A 325 -7.33 28.44 -30.23
C GLY A 325 -7.02 28.86 -31.68
N GLN A 326 -6.09 29.82 -31.86
CA GLN A 326 -5.64 30.24 -33.19
C GLN A 326 -4.84 29.14 -33.87
N ASP A 327 -3.96 28.48 -33.11
CA ASP A 327 -3.12 27.38 -33.62
C ASP A 327 -3.98 26.19 -34.08
N ILE A 328 -5.07 25.87 -33.38
CA ILE A 328 -6.03 24.84 -33.82
C ILE A 328 -6.66 25.23 -35.16
N ALA A 329 -7.05 26.50 -35.33
CA ALA A 329 -7.61 26.97 -36.60
C ALA A 329 -6.58 26.89 -37.74
N GLU A 330 -5.33 27.27 -37.44
CA GLU A 330 -4.21 27.22 -38.36
C GLU A 330 -3.92 25.78 -38.80
N VAL A 331 -3.76 24.86 -37.84
CA VAL A 331 -3.58 23.42 -38.08
C VAL A 331 -4.69 22.87 -38.98
N LEU A 332 -5.95 23.17 -38.65
CA LEU A 332 -7.08 22.67 -39.44
C LEU A 332 -7.03 23.19 -40.89
N SER A 333 -6.64 24.46 -41.08
CA SER A 333 -6.56 25.05 -42.42
C SER A 333 -5.39 24.48 -43.22
N VAL A 334 -4.21 24.37 -42.61
CA VAL A 334 -3.00 23.83 -43.25
C VAL A 334 -3.19 22.35 -43.61
N SER A 335 -3.81 21.54 -42.75
CA SER A 335 -4.06 20.12 -43.00
C SER A 335 -5.08 19.84 -44.09
N MET A 336 -6.01 20.77 -44.38
CA MET A 336 -7.10 20.52 -45.35
C MET A 336 -6.91 21.26 -46.67
N TYR A 337 -6.26 22.42 -46.63
CA TYR A 337 -6.20 23.37 -47.74
C TYR A 337 -4.78 23.76 -48.15
N ALA A 338 -3.76 23.33 -47.40
CA ALA A 338 -2.37 23.77 -47.57
C ALA A 338 -2.21 25.31 -47.55
N THR A 339 -3.08 25.99 -46.81
CA THR A 339 -3.05 27.43 -46.59
C THR A 339 -3.39 27.71 -45.14
N GLY A 340 -2.78 28.75 -44.56
CA GLY A 340 -3.12 29.16 -43.19
C GLY A 340 -4.57 29.62 -43.06
N ALA A 341 -5.07 29.70 -41.83
CA ALA A 341 -6.42 30.20 -41.57
C ALA A 341 -6.46 31.72 -41.71
N GLY A 342 -7.51 32.24 -42.35
CA GLY A 342 -7.75 33.68 -42.39
C GLY A 342 -7.91 34.21 -40.96
N GLN A 343 -7.09 35.20 -40.58
CA GLN A 343 -7.12 35.76 -39.22
C GLN A 343 -7.93 37.04 -39.21
N LEU A 344 -8.96 37.07 -38.38
CA LEU A 344 -9.79 38.22 -38.13
C LEU A 344 -9.69 38.66 -36.67
N THR A 345 -9.24 39.90 -36.46
CA THR A 345 -9.37 40.58 -35.18
C THR A 345 -10.45 41.66 -35.28
N LEU A 346 -11.51 41.51 -34.48
CA LEU A 346 -12.60 42.49 -34.43
C LEU A 346 -12.16 43.76 -33.67
N GLY A 347 -12.61 44.91 -34.16
CA GLY A 347 -12.31 46.23 -33.60
C GLY A 347 -13.33 46.70 -32.56
N ASP A 348 -13.20 47.94 -32.11
CA ASP A 348 -14.07 48.51 -31.07
C ASP A 348 -15.45 48.95 -31.59
N GLU A 349 -15.54 49.22 -32.90
CA GLU A 349 -16.75 49.64 -33.59
C GLU A 349 -17.30 48.53 -34.49
N CYS A 350 -18.58 48.20 -34.33
CA CYS A 350 -19.25 47.19 -35.13
C CYS A 350 -19.41 47.65 -36.59
N ASP A 351 -18.67 47.02 -37.49
CA ASP A 351 -18.76 47.19 -38.93
C ASP A 351 -19.13 45.85 -39.59
N LEU A 352 -20.37 45.76 -40.06
CA LEU A 352 -20.91 44.56 -40.67
C LEU A 352 -20.45 44.34 -42.13
N SER A 353 -19.76 45.30 -42.75
CA SER A 353 -19.18 45.11 -44.10
C SER A 353 -18.14 43.99 -44.14
N ILE A 354 -17.62 43.63 -42.96
CA ILE A 354 -16.73 42.50 -42.77
C ILE A 354 -17.30 41.17 -43.29
N VAL A 355 -18.61 40.99 -43.22
CA VAL A 355 -19.29 39.76 -43.66
C VAL A 355 -19.10 39.57 -45.17
N GLU A 356 -19.17 40.66 -45.94
CA GLU A 356 -18.92 40.65 -47.38
C GLU A 356 -17.45 40.37 -47.67
N ARG A 357 -16.52 41.06 -46.98
CA ARG A 357 -15.08 40.82 -47.15
C ARG A 357 -14.69 39.37 -46.87
N ILE A 358 -15.18 38.78 -45.77
CA ILE A 358 -14.90 37.37 -45.45
C ILE A 358 -15.54 36.44 -46.46
N SER A 359 -16.75 36.75 -46.95
CA SER A 359 -17.41 35.93 -47.96
C SER A 359 -16.64 35.89 -49.27
N GLU A 360 -15.96 36.98 -49.64
CA GLU A 360 -15.18 37.13 -50.87
C GLU A 360 -13.74 36.60 -50.76
N ALA A 361 -13.19 36.50 -49.55
CA ALA A 361 -11.85 35.97 -49.35
C ALA A 361 -11.72 34.51 -49.80
N ASP A 362 -10.51 34.05 -50.13
CA ASP A 362 -10.27 32.66 -50.55
C ASP A 362 -10.13 31.69 -49.36
N ASP A 363 -9.95 32.21 -48.15
CA ASP A 363 -9.71 31.41 -46.95
C ASP A 363 -10.95 30.56 -46.60
N SER A 364 -10.80 29.23 -46.59
CA SER A 364 -11.90 28.30 -46.29
C SER A 364 -12.19 28.18 -44.79
N ILE A 365 -11.18 28.48 -43.96
CA ILE A 365 -11.27 28.50 -42.50
C ILE A 365 -10.85 29.89 -42.03
N VAL A 366 -11.63 30.47 -41.12
CA VAL A 366 -11.40 31.80 -40.57
C VAL A 366 -11.39 31.75 -39.06
N SER A 367 -10.27 32.15 -38.48
CA SER A 367 -10.07 32.35 -37.05
C SER A 367 -10.52 33.75 -36.66
N VAL A 368 -11.41 33.87 -35.69
CA VAL A 368 -12.00 35.15 -35.27
C VAL A 368 -11.70 35.42 -33.81
N GLN A 369 -11.16 36.60 -33.53
CA GLN A 369 -10.72 37.06 -32.23
C GLN A 369 -11.51 38.30 -31.79
N ASN A 370 -11.52 38.54 -30.47
CA ASN A 370 -12.11 39.74 -29.86
C ASN A 370 -13.63 39.89 -30.12
N MET A 371 -14.39 38.80 -30.00
CA MET A 371 -15.83 38.80 -30.33
C MET A 371 -16.72 39.66 -29.42
N PHE A 372 -16.26 40.02 -28.22
CA PHE A 372 -17.07 40.68 -27.19
C PHE A 372 -16.98 42.22 -27.23
N GLY A 373 -16.40 42.79 -28.29
CA GLY A 373 -16.48 44.24 -28.55
C GLY A 373 -17.93 44.71 -28.79
N LYS A 374 -18.16 46.04 -28.68
CA LYS A 374 -19.50 46.63 -28.73
C LYS A 374 -20.24 46.29 -30.03
N GLY A 375 -21.34 45.55 -29.92
CA GLY A 375 -22.31 45.32 -31.00
C GLY A 375 -22.01 44.14 -31.94
N TRP A 376 -20.89 43.44 -31.77
CA TRP A 376 -20.55 42.28 -32.61
C TRP A 376 -21.40 41.04 -32.28
N THR A 377 -21.59 40.77 -30.99
CA THR A 377 -22.29 39.59 -30.45
C THR A 377 -23.74 39.46 -30.92
N ASP A 378 -24.39 40.58 -31.24
CA ASP A 378 -25.83 40.63 -31.51
C ASP A 378 -26.20 40.14 -32.92
N ALA A 379 -25.31 40.29 -33.89
CA ALA A 379 -25.60 40.04 -35.30
C ALA A 379 -24.59 39.14 -36.00
N LEU A 380 -23.30 39.21 -35.60
CA LEU A 380 -22.22 38.56 -36.32
C LEU A 380 -22.29 37.03 -36.27
N PRO A 381 -22.54 36.38 -35.10
CA PRO A 381 -22.64 34.92 -35.05
C PRO A 381 -23.66 34.35 -36.02
N GLN A 382 -24.86 34.94 -36.09
CA GLN A 382 -25.91 34.49 -37.00
C GLN A 382 -25.54 34.68 -38.48
N LYS A 383 -24.88 35.78 -38.83
CA LYS A 383 -24.43 36.04 -40.21
C LYS A 383 -23.33 35.07 -40.61
N PHE A 384 -22.38 34.79 -39.71
CA PHE A 384 -21.27 33.87 -39.93
C PHE A 384 -21.71 32.42 -40.08
N THR A 385 -22.74 31.96 -39.37
CA THR A 385 -23.32 30.62 -39.59
C THR A 385 -23.88 30.41 -41.01
N ARG A 386 -24.18 31.50 -41.74
CA ARG A 386 -24.69 31.43 -43.13
C ARG A 386 -23.58 31.44 -44.17
N LEU A 387 -22.35 31.74 -43.78
CA LEU A 387 -21.20 31.65 -44.67
C LEU A 387 -20.87 30.17 -44.91
N LYS A 388 -20.45 29.84 -46.13
CA LYS A 388 -19.95 28.49 -46.48
C LYS A 388 -18.46 28.37 -46.16
N LYS A 389 -18.09 28.74 -44.94
CA LYS A 389 -16.72 28.78 -44.43
C LYS A 389 -16.73 28.28 -43.00
N GLN A 390 -15.68 27.56 -42.60
CA GLN A 390 -15.54 27.15 -41.22
C GLN A 390 -15.08 28.34 -40.39
N ILE A 391 -15.94 28.77 -39.47
CA ILE A 391 -15.64 29.87 -38.56
C ILE A 391 -15.21 29.29 -37.22
N ILE A 392 -14.02 29.66 -36.77
CA ILE A 392 -13.47 29.28 -35.47
C ILE A 392 -13.30 30.56 -34.65
N TRP A 393 -14.18 30.73 -33.68
CA TRP A 393 -14.07 31.78 -32.70
C TRP A 393 -13.05 31.37 -31.65
N THR A 394 -12.19 32.30 -31.24
CA THR A 394 -11.12 32.03 -30.27
C THR A 394 -11.21 33.03 -29.13
N HIS A 395 -11.08 32.52 -27.90
CA HIS A 395 -11.02 33.33 -26.71
C HIS A 395 -10.01 32.73 -25.72
N PRO A 396 -9.04 33.49 -25.19
CA PRO A 396 -7.96 32.93 -24.37
C PRO A 396 -8.41 32.44 -22.99
N TYR A 397 -9.49 33.01 -22.43
CA TYR A 397 -9.94 32.75 -21.06
C TYR A 397 -11.32 32.08 -21.05
N VAL A 398 -11.46 31.00 -20.29
CA VAL A 398 -12.72 30.22 -20.20
C VAL A 398 -13.69 30.88 -19.22
N GLU A 399 -13.17 31.51 -18.17
CA GLU A 399 -13.90 32.21 -17.12
C GLU A 399 -14.71 33.41 -17.66
N ASP A 400 -14.18 34.12 -18.67
CA ASP A 400 -14.86 35.26 -19.28
C ASP A 400 -16.14 34.84 -20.01
N MET A 401 -16.18 33.60 -20.51
CA MET A 401 -17.36 33.08 -21.20
C MET A 401 -18.56 32.86 -20.26
N LEU A 402 -18.37 32.86 -18.94
CA LEU A 402 -19.45 32.64 -17.96
C LEU A 402 -20.43 33.82 -17.87
N ILE A 403 -19.95 35.04 -18.16
CA ILE A 403 -20.77 36.26 -18.12
C ILE A 403 -21.46 36.54 -19.46
N GLU A 404 -21.13 35.77 -20.50
CA GLU A 404 -21.61 35.99 -21.86
C GLU A 404 -23.02 35.43 -22.11
N PRO A 405 -23.76 35.96 -23.11
CA PRO A 405 -25.08 35.48 -23.44
C PRO A 405 -25.05 34.01 -23.88
N LYS A 406 -25.71 33.14 -23.10
CA LYS A 406 -25.85 31.69 -23.40
C LYS A 406 -26.50 31.40 -24.77
N GLY A 407 -27.18 32.39 -25.35
CA GLY A 407 -27.75 32.30 -26.69
C GLY A 407 -26.70 32.17 -27.81
N LEU A 408 -25.44 32.54 -27.56
CA LEU A 408 -24.32 32.39 -28.50
C LEU A 408 -24.16 30.95 -28.97
N TYR A 409 -24.33 29.99 -28.05
CA TYR A 409 -24.15 28.56 -28.35
C TYR A 409 -25.20 27.99 -29.31
N ASN A 410 -26.22 28.76 -29.69
CA ASN A 410 -27.13 28.37 -30.79
C ASN A 410 -26.48 28.51 -32.18
N TYR A 411 -25.35 29.23 -32.26
CA TYR A 411 -24.66 29.56 -33.51
C TYR A 411 -23.25 28.98 -33.58
N MET A 412 -22.69 28.55 -32.45
CA MET A 412 -21.36 27.96 -32.36
C MET A 412 -21.29 26.88 -31.27
N LEU A 413 -20.52 25.82 -31.49
CA LEU A 413 -20.29 24.78 -30.49
C LEU A 413 -19.02 25.07 -29.68
N PRO A 414 -19.08 25.06 -28.34
CA PRO A 414 -17.92 25.35 -27.51
C PRO A 414 -16.99 24.13 -27.33
N VAL A 415 -15.69 24.40 -27.33
CA VAL A 415 -14.59 23.49 -27.03
C VAL A 415 -13.69 24.16 -26.00
N LEU A 416 -13.38 23.46 -24.91
CA LEU A 416 -12.46 23.94 -23.88
C LEU A 416 -11.06 23.39 -24.21
N SER A 417 -10.18 24.21 -24.79
CA SER A 417 -8.86 23.73 -25.22
C SER A 417 -7.91 23.42 -24.06
N GLU A 418 -8.14 24.02 -22.90
CA GLU A 418 -7.44 23.69 -21.64
C GLU A 418 -7.56 22.22 -21.23
N CYS A 419 -8.57 21.50 -21.74
CA CYS A 419 -8.74 20.08 -21.47
C CYS A 419 -7.75 19.19 -22.25
N PHE A 420 -7.10 19.72 -23.29
CA PHE A 420 -6.36 18.92 -24.27
C PHE A 420 -4.93 19.40 -24.49
N ILE A 421 -4.67 20.71 -24.38
CA ILE A 421 -3.36 21.29 -24.71
C ILE A 421 -2.43 21.19 -23.49
N GLY A 422 -1.41 20.33 -23.60
CA GLY A 422 -0.38 20.16 -22.56
C GLY A 422 0.83 21.09 -22.73
N SER A 423 1.08 21.60 -23.93
CA SER A 423 2.20 22.50 -24.24
C SER A 423 1.93 23.29 -25.52
N LEU A 424 2.53 24.47 -25.65
CA LEU A 424 2.52 25.27 -26.88
C LEU A 424 3.95 25.34 -27.46
N PRO A 425 4.40 24.31 -28.20
CA PRO A 425 5.67 24.35 -28.91
C PRO A 425 5.62 25.34 -30.09
N ALA A 426 6.75 25.56 -30.75
CA ALA A 426 6.76 26.30 -32.01
C ALA A 426 5.88 25.58 -33.04
N LEU A 427 5.03 26.33 -33.73
CA LEU A 427 4.07 25.78 -34.68
C LEU A 427 4.78 25.24 -35.93
N GLU A 428 5.05 23.94 -35.93
CA GLU A 428 5.51 23.20 -37.10
C GLU A 428 4.35 22.35 -37.64
N THR A 429 3.95 22.61 -38.88
CA THR A 429 2.81 21.97 -39.52
C THR A 429 3.18 21.45 -40.90
N TRP A 430 2.65 20.28 -41.25
CA TRP A 430 2.80 19.70 -42.58
C TRP A 430 1.58 20.02 -43.45
N PRO A 431 1.75 20.69 -44.61
CA PRO A 431 0.64 21.11 -45.45
C PRO A 431 0.05 19.94 -46.22
N SER A 432 -1.28 19.87 -46.25
CA SER A 432 -1.99 18.88 -47.06
C SER A 432 -3.21 19.48 -47.77
N LYS A 433 -3.55 18.91 -48.92
CA LYS A 433 -4.65 19.38 -49.77
C LYS A 433 -5.37 18.21 -50.44
N ARG A 434 -6.68 18.35 -50.64
CA ARG A 434 -7.50 17.38 -51.37
C ARG A 434 -6.98 17.10 -52.79
N ALA A 435 -6.80 15.82 -53.10
CA ALA A 435 -6.54 15.34 -54.46
C ALA A 435 -7.74 15.58 -55.39
N LYS A 436 -7.50 15.56 -56.72
CA LYS A 436 -8.57 15.75 -57.73
C LYS A 436 -9.71 14.73 -57.64
N LYS A 437 -9.45 13.53 -57.12
CA LYS A 437 -10.43 12.43 -56.94
C LYS A 437 -10.74 12.16 -55.47
N PHE A 438 -10.73 13.22 -54.65
CA PHE A 438 -10.98 13.12 -53.22
C PHE A 438 -12.31 12.42 -52.90
N GLN A 439 -12.26 11.45 -51.98
CA GLN A 439 -13.44 10.75 -51.46
C GLN A 439 -13.93 11.41 -50.17
N PRO A 440 -15.01 12.22 -50.20
CA PRO A 440 -15.51 12.90 -49.01
C PRO A 440 -16.15 11.92 -48.04
N TYR A 441 -16.15 12.29 -46.76
CA TYR A 441 -16.95 11.61 -45.74
C TYR A 441 -18.44 11.74 -46.08
N VAL A 442 -19.18 10.65 -45.91
CA VAL A 442 -20.63 10.60 -46.11
C VAL A 442 -21.26 10.32 -44.76
N SER A 443 -22.05 11.28 -44.26
CA SER A 443 -22.76 11.12 -42.98
C SER A 443 -23.64 9.88 -42.98
N GLU A 444 -23.50 9.08 -41.93
CA GLU A 444 -24.31 7.89 -41.71
C GLU A 444 -25.65 8.22 -41.01
N GLU A 445 -26.44 7.21 -40.67
CA GLU A 445 -27.67 7.40 -39.91
C GLU A 445 -27.39 8.07 -38.55
N LYS A 446 -28.30 8.95 -38.14
CA LYS A 446 -28.19 9.70 -36.89
C LYS A 446 -28.13 8.76 -35.68
N GLN A 447 -26.99 8.76 -35.00
CA GLN A 447 -26.84 8.09 -33.72
C GLN A 447 -27.45 8.93 -32.60
N SER A 448 -28.17 8.28 -31.69
CA SER A 448 -28.72 8.95 -30.50
C SER A 448 -27.62 9.33 -29.51
N LEU A 449 -27.74 10.50 -28.89
CA LEU A 449 -26.92 10.88 -27.73
C LEU A 449 -27.19 9.91 -26.56
N ARG A 450 -26.13 9.31 -26.02
CA ARG A 450 -26.17 8.31 -24.94
C ARG A 450 -26.28 8.95 -23.57
N ILE A 451 -25.78 10.17 -23.38
CA ILE A 451 -25.81 10.87 -22.10
C ILE A 451 -27.17 11.55 -21.88
N SER A 452 -27.89 11.16 -20.82
CA SER A 452 -29.20 11.71 -20.50
C SER A 452 -29.18 13.19 -20.08
N ALA A 453 -28.02 13.70 -19.65
CA ALA A 453 -27.86 15.07 -19.16
C ALA A 453 -28.10 16.16 -20.20
N PHE A 454 -27.97 15.86 -21.50
CA PHE A 454 -28.38 16.80 -22.56
C PHE A 454 -29.83 17.27 -22.40
N LYS A 455 -30.71 16.41 -21.86
CA LYS A 455 -32.12 16.77 -21.59
C LYS A 455 -32.26 17.76 -20.41
N ARG A 456 -31.32 17.76 -19.47
CA ARG A 456 -31.34 18.58 -18.24
C ARG A 456 -30.65 19.94 -18.42
N LEU A 457 -29.80 20.06 -19.43
CA LEU A 457 -29.11 21.30 -19.78
C LEU A 457 -30.06 22.40 -20.28
N GLY A 458 -31.27 22.04 -20.74
CA GLY A 458 -32.24 23.02 -21.24
C GLY A 458 -31.80 23.66 -22.56
N LEU A 459 -31.06 22.91 -23.40
CA LEU A 459 -30.56 23.39 -24.69
C LEU A 459 -31.71 23.72 -25.63
N SER A 460 -31.51 24.74 -26.48
CA SER A 460 -32.46 25.04 -27.55
C SER A 460 -32.54 23.88 -28.55
N LYS A 461 -33.64 23.81 -29.30
CA LYS A 461 -33.80 22.79 -30.37
C LYS A 461 -32.72 22.91 -31.44
N LEU A 462 -32.26 24.12 -31.75
CA LEU A 462 -31.24 24.38 -32.75
C LEU A 462 -29.89 23.84 -32.29
N LEU A 463 -29.45 24.23 -31.08
CA LEU A 463 -28.20 23.76 -30.48
C LEU A 463 -28.21 22.23 -30.32
N LEU A 464 -29.27 21.66 -29.76
CA LEU A 464 -29.37 20.21 -29.60
C LEU A 464 -29.31 19.48 -30.95
N GLY A 465 -29.95 20.03 -31.99
CA GLY A 465 -29.92 19.47 -33.34
C GLY A 465 -28.53 19.50 -33.98
N GLN A 466 -27.83 20.64 -33.88
CA GLN A 466 -26.45 20.79 -34.37
C GLN A 466 -25.49 19.86 -33.62
N LEU A 467 -25.54 19.88 -32.28
CA LEU A 467 -24.69 19.07 -31.43
C LEU A 467 -24.90 17.57 -31.67
N THR A 468 -26.16 17.12 -31.79
CA THR A 468 -26.46 15.72 -32.10
C THR A 468 -25.88 15.31 -33.46
N ARG A 469 -25.98 16.18 -34.46
CA ARG A 469 -25.45 15.91 -35.80
C ARG A 469 -23.92 15.80 -35.78
N VAL A 470 -23.24 16.79 -35.21
CA VAL A 470 -21.77 16.82 -35.13
C VAL A 470 -21.25 15.64 -34.31
N LEU A 471 -21.81 15.36 -33.13
CA LEU A 471 -21.38 14.23 -32.30
C LEU A 471 -21.69 12.88 -32.93
N SER A 472 -22.75 12.76 -33.74
CA SER A 472 -23.04 11.53 -34.48
C SER A 472 -21.96 11.26 -35.54
N ASP A 473 -21.66 12.26 -36.36
CA ASP A 473 -20.64 12.14 -37.41
C ASP A 473 -19.26 11.91 -36.78
N ALA A 474 -18.90 12.63 -35.71
CA ALA A 474 -17.63 12.47 -35.02
C ALA A 474 -17.43 11.05 -34.45
N LYS A 475 -18.48 10.39 -33.92
CA LYS A 475 -18.39 8.98 -33.50
C LYS A 475 -18.15 8.03 -34.66
N CYS A 476 -18.85 8.24 -35.77
CA CYS A 476 -18.66 7.45 -36.98
C CYS A 476 -17.25 7.65 -37.56
N ILE A 477 -16.73 8.88 -37.55
CA ILE A 477 -15.36 9.21 -37.98
C ILE A 477 -14.31 8.54 -37.08
N LEU A 478 -14.51 8.55 -35.77
CA LEU A 478 -13.58 7.98 -34.79
C LEU A 478 -13.53 6.44 -34.82
N GLU A 479 -14.62 5.79 -35.27
CA GLU A 479 -14.75 4.34 -35.39
C GLU A 479 -14.44 3.57 -34.08
N ASN A 480 -14.65 4.20 -32.93
CA ASN A 480 -14.34 3.62 -31.62
C ASN A 480 -15.52 3.73 -30.64
N PRO A 481 -16.44 2.74 -30.62
CA PRO A 481 -17.65 2.79 -29.80
C PRO A 481 -17.41 2.89 -28.28
N ALA A 482 -16.20 2.53 -27.80
CA ALA A 482 -15.83 2.65 -26.40
C ALA A 482 -15.65 4.11 -25.97
N LYS A 483 -15.25 4.99 -26.89
CA LYS A 483 -15.01 6.42 -26.66
C LYS A 483 -16.23 7.30 -26.93
N ASP A 484 -17.35 6.75 -27.40
CA ASP A 484 -18.57 7.51 -27.72
C ASP A 484 -19.08 8.37 -26.55
N LYS A 485 -18.99 7.84 -25.32
CA LYS A 485 -19.41 8.57 -24.11
C LYS A 485 -18.43 9.68 -23.76
N ASP A 486 -17.14 9.43 -23.92
CA ASP A 486 -16.07 10.40 -23.63
C ASP A 486 -16.18 11.56 -24.62
N LEU A 487 -16.44 11.29 -25.89
CA LEU A 487 -16.69 12.29 -26.92
C LEU A 487 -17.92 13.17 -26.59
N GLU A 488 -19.05 12.55 -26.22
CA GLU A 488 -20.24 13.29 -25.79
C GLU A 488 -20.00 14.14 -24.53
N LEU A 489 -19.18 13.63 -23.60
CA LEU A 489 -18.82 14.33 -22.39
C LEU A 489 -17.92 15.54 -22.71
N LEU A 490 -16.80 15.33 -23.40
CA LEU A 490 -15.76 16.32 -23.64
C LEU A 490 -16.17 17.44 -24.60
N PHE A 491 -16.96 17.13 -25.63
CA PHE A 491 -17.34 18.09 -26.68
C PHE A 491 -18.82 18.49 -26.64
N GLY A 492 -19.57 17.99 -25.66
CA GLY A 492 -20.98 18.30 -25.48
C GLY A 492 -21.29 18.73 -24.06
N VAL A 493 -21.28 17.79 -23.12
CA VAL A 493 -21.75 18.04 -21.76
C VAL A 493 -20.82 18.98 -20.99
N LEU A 494 -19.52 18.72 -20.97
CA LEU A 494 -18.53 19.45 -20.17
C LEU A 494 -18.46 20.93 -20.59
N PRO A 495 -18.22 21.29 -21.87
CA PRO A 495 -18.16 22.70 -22.27
C PRO A 495 -19.47 23.43 -21.99
N LEU A 496 -20.61 22.82 -22.31
CA LEU A 496 -21.91 23.45 -22.06
C LEU A 496 -22.21 23.60 -20.56
N CYS A 497 -21.83 22.64 -19.72
CA CYS A 497 -22.02 22.76 -18.27
C CYS A 497 -21.14 23.87 -17.68
N VAL A 498 -19.85 23.89 -18.03
CA VAL A 498 -18.90 24.89 -17.55
C VAL A 498 -19.37 26.26 -17.97
N LEU A 499 -19.56 26.49 -19.27
CA LEU A 499 -19.88 27.81 -19.82
C LEU A 499 -21.28 28.33 -19.45
N THR A 500 -22.23 27.44 -19.18
CA THR A 500 -23.58 27.86 -18.72
C THR A 500 -23.72 27.94 -17.21
N GLY A 501 -22.66 27.61 -16.45
CA GLY A 501 -22.67 27.53 -14.99
C GLY A 501 -23.49 26.37 -14.42
N ARG A 502 -23.86 25.38 -15.24
CA ARG A 502 -24.67 24.21 -14.86
C ARG A 502 -23.83 23.07 -14.30
N LEU A 503 -22.98 23.39 -13.33
CA LEU A 503 -22.13 22.41 -12.64
C LEU A 503 -22.96 21.37 -11.86
N ASP A 504 -24.21 21.69 -11.51
CA ASP A 504 -25.18 20.73 -10.95
C ASP A 504 -25.40 19.54 -11.89
N VAL A 505 -25.53 19.79 -13.19
CA VAL A 505 -25.72 18.75 -14.20
C VAL A 505 -24.42 17.97 -14.40
N LEU A 506 -23.29 18.66 -14.43
CA LEU A 506 -21.98 18.03 -14.61
C LEU A 506 -21.66 17.05 -13.48
N LYS A 507 -21.92 17.43 -12.22
CA LYS A 507 -21.72 16.59 -11.02
C LYS A 507 -22.53 15.30 -11.04
N ASP A 508 -23.66 15.27 -11.75
CA ASP A 508 -24.48 14.05 -11.86
C ASP A 508 -24.02 13.13 -13.00
N VAL A 509 -23.34 13.70 -14.01
CA VAL A 509 -22.80 12.95 -15.17
C VAL A 509 -21.45 12.34 -14.84
N ILE A 510 -20.58 13.16 -14.25
CA ILE A 510 -19.33 12.68 -13.67
C ILE A 510 -19.73 11.95 -12.39
N ARG A 511 -19.59 10.62 -12.34
CA ARG A 511 -19.82 9.84 -11.11
C ARG A 511 -18.77 10.21 -10.05
N MET A 512 -18.90 11.37 -9.44
CA MET A 512 -18.16 11.76 -8.25
C MET A 512 -19.10 11.67 -7.06
N ALA A 513 -19.00 10.55 -6.34
CA ALA A 513 -19.49 10.51 -4.98
C ALA A 513 -18.42 11.15 -4.08
N VAL A 514 -18.41 12.48 -3.99
CA VAL A 514 -17.71 13.16 -2.90
C VAL A 514 -18.49 12.86 -1.63
N ARG A 515 -17.92 12.04 -0.75
CA ARG A 515 -18.55 11.56 0.49
C ARG A 515 -17.78 12.13 1.70
N PRO A 516 -17.98 13.42 2.02
CA PRO A 516 -17.31 14.00 3.18
C PRO A 516 -17.84 13.35 4.45
N ASN A 517 -16.94 13.05 5.40
CA ASN A 517 -17.28 12.52 6.74
C ASN A 517 -18.03 11.19 6.79
N GLN A 518 -17.88 10.31 5.78
CA GLN A 518 -18.49 9.00 5.84
C GLN A 518 -17.65 8.04 6.71
N ARG A 519 -18.14 7.68 7.90
CA ARG A 519 -17.53 6.64 8.72
C ARG A 519 -17.59 5.30 7.99
N ILE A 520 -16.43 4.74 7.66
CA ILE A 520 -16.33 3.40 7.12
C ILE A 520 -16.01 2.47 8.28
N ILE A 521 -16.97 1.60 8.61
CA ILE A 521 -16.75 0.48 9.53
C ILE A 521 -16.20 -0.66 8.68
N MET A 522 -14.87 -0.72 8.53
CA MET A 522 -14.23 -1.85 7.86
C MET A 522 -13.95 -2.93 8.91
N LEU A 523 -14.80 -3.95 8.94
CA LEU A 523 -14.62 -5.16 9.75
C LEU A 523 -13.83 -6.18 8.94
N ASN A 524 -12.53 -6.27 9.17
CA ASN A 524 -11.71 -7.32 8.58
C ASN A 524 -11.77 -8.57 9.47
N ASN A 525 -12.59 -9.53 9.03
CA ASN A 525 -12.83 -10.80 9.72
C ASN A 525 -11.80 -11.88 9.33
N GLY A 526 -10.66 -11.55 8.72
CA GLY A 526 -9.66 -12.53 8.30
C GLY A 526 -10.13 -13.49 7.19
N VAL A 527 -9.26 -14.44 6.80
CA VAL A 527 -9.57 -15.42 5.74
C VAL A 527 -10.74 -16.29 6.18
N SER A 528 -11.77 -16.40 5.34
CA SER A 528 -13.00 -17.17 5.61
C SER A 528 -13.77 -16.75 6.87
N GLY A 529 -13.58 -15.52 7.37
CA GLY A 529 -14.31 -15.00 8.53
C GLY A 529 -13.79 -15.50 9.89
N LYS A 530 -12.56 -16.06 9.93
CA LYS A 530 -11.94 -16.68 11.11
C LYS A 530 -11.05 -15.73 11.94
N GLY A 531 -11.13 -14.44 11.71
CA GLY A 531 -10.37 -13.40 12.41
C GLY A 531 -8.85 -13.50 12.17
N PHE A 532 -8.11 -12.88 13.07
CA PHE A 532 -6.66 -12.97 13.14
C PHE A 532 -6.29 -13.51 14.51
N THR A 533 -5.57 -14.62 14.54
CA THR A 533 -4.98 -15.13 15.77
C THR A 533 -3.71 -14.34 16.04
N ILE A 534 -3.65 -13.69 17.20
CA ILE A 534 -2.54 -12.87 17.67
C ILE A 534 -2.00 -13.46 18.97
N CYS A 535 -0.69 -13.65 19.06
CA CYS A 535 -0.02 -13.99 20.31
C CYS A 535 -0.03 -12.79 21.26
N CYS A 536 -0.61 -12.92 22.44
CA CYS A 536 -0.69 -11.86 23.45
C CYS A 536 0.70 -11.45 23.95
N ASP A 537 1.63 -12.41 24.03
CA ASP A 537 2.96 -12.21 24.60
C ASP A 537 3.96 -11.54 23.65
N CYS A 538 3.81 -11.71 22.33
CA CYS A 538 4.80 -11.22 21.37
C CYS A 538 4.23 -10.55 20.12
N GLY A 539 2.91 -10.48 19.97
CA GLY A 539 2.24 -9.84 18.85
C GLY A 539 2.31 -10.58 17.52
N ALA A 540 2.87 -11.79 17.47
CA ALA A 540 2.85 -12.61 16.26
C ALA A 540 1.41 -12.86 15.81
N ALA A 541 1.08 -12.53 14.56
CA ALA A 541 -0.29 -12.53 14.07
C ALA A 541 -0.41 -13.26 12.74
N MET A 542 -1.47 -14.06 12.57
CA MET A 542 -1.82 -14.71 11.32
C MET A 542 -3.33 -14.71 11.09
N PRO A 543 -3.78 -14.64 9.83
CA PRO A 543 -5.19 -14.84 9.50
C PRO A 543 -5.64 -16.26 9.88
N GLY A 544 -6.82 -16.38 10.49
CA GLY A 544 -7.39 -17.65 10.95
C GLY A 544 -7.58 -17.70 12.47
N ASP A 545 -8.20 -18.79 12.94
CA ASP A 545 -8.61 -19.05 14.32
C ASP A 545 -7.79 -20.16 15.01
N ASP A 546 -6.76 -20.67 14.34
CA ASP A 546 -5.93 -21.76 14.83
C ASP A 546 -4.62 -21.24 15.48
N PRO A 547 -4.44 -21.38 16.80
CA PRO A 547 -3.20 -21.01 17.49
C PRO A 547 -1.95 -21.72 16.99
N ALA A 548 -2.08 -22.92 16.40
CA ALA A 548 -0.93 -23.69 15.94
C ALA A 548 -0.18 -23.00 14.79
N VAL A 549 -0.87 -22.19 13.98
CA VAL A 549 -0.27 -21.50 12.83
C VAL A 549 0.77 -20.46 13.25
N LEU A 550 0.70 -19.95 14.49
CA LEU A 550 1.66 -18.98 15.00
C LEU A 550 3.04 -19.60 15.32
N LYS A 551 3.12 -20.93 15.49
CA LYS A 551 4.39 -21.62 15.81
C LYS A 551 5.44 -21.46 14.72
N ASP A 552 5.01 -21.25 13.48
CA ASP A 552 5.87 -21.04 12.32
C ASP A 552 6.07 -19.57 11.94
N VAL A 553 5.48 -18.66 12.71
CA VAL A 553 5.43 -17.23 12.40
C VAL A 553 6.53 -16.48 13.15
N LEU A 554 7.24 -15.63 12.42
CA LEU A 554 8.23 -14.73 12.99
C LEU A 554 7.54 -13.64 13.81
N ARG A 555 8.15 -13.27 14.93
CA ARG A 555 7.66 -12.18 15.77
C ARG A 555 7.73 -10.84 14.99
N PRO A 556 6.78 -9.92 15.20
CA PRO A 556 6.73 -8.64 14.46
C PRO A 556 7.96 -7.77 14.74
N TYR A 557 8.45 -7.82 15.97
CA TYR A 557 9.64 -7.10 16.40
C TYR A 557 10.85 -8.03 16.36
N ARG A 558 11.85 -7.67 15.55
CA ARG A 558 13.12 -8.39 15.46
C ARG A 558 14.14 -7.71 16.37
N SER A 559 14.36 -8.26 17.56
CA SER A 559 15.50 -7.91 18.41
C SER A 559 16.74 -8.69 17.94
N LYS A 560 17.94 -8.11 18.08
CA LYS A 560 19.22 -8.79 17.76
C LYS A 560 19.36 -10.14 18.49
N PHE A 561 18.77 -10.28 19.67
CA PHE A 561 18.89 -11.45 20.55
C PHE A 561 17.72 -12.43 20.47
N ILE A 562 16.56 -12.02 19.94
CA ILE A 562 15.35 -12.87 19.83
C ILE A 562 14.90 -12.91 18.37
N LYS A 563 15.50 -13.81 17.60
CA LYS A 563 15.10 -14.14 16.22
C LYS A 563 14.22 -15.38 16.13
N THR A 564 13.71 -15.85 17.27
CA THR A 564 12.95 -17.10 17.33
C THR A 564 11.50 -16.88 16.93
N ARG A 565 10.91 -17.87 16.25
CA ARG A 565 9.47 -17.96 15.98
C ARG A 565 8.65 -17.85 17.27
N CYS A 566 7.37 -17.52 17.15
CA CYS A 566 6.48 -17.56 18.31
C CYS A 566 6.40 -18.99 18.84
N LYS A 567 6.60 -19.17 20.15
CA LYS A 567 6.40 -20.46 20.85
C LYS A 567 5.40 -20.35 21.99
N HIS A 568 4.80 -19.17 22.16
CA HIS A 568 3.87 -18.92 23.23
C HIS A 568 2.51 -19.55 22.89
N SER A 569 1.79 -19.94 23.93
CA SER A 569 0.47 -20.58 23.82
C SER A 569 -0.67 -19.60 24.06
N ASP A 570 -0.39 -18.43 24.65
CA ASP A 570 -1.39 -17.40 24.89
C ASP A 570 -1.68 -16.63 23.61
N THR A 571 -2.91 -16.79 23.13
CA THR A 571 -3.36 -16.24 21.86
C THR A 571 -4.78 -15.70 21.98
N ILE A 572 -5.03 -14.59 21.29
CA ILE A 572 -6.33 -13.97 21.16
C ILE A 572 -6.73 -13.94 19.70
N ASN A 573 -7.98 -14.29 19.42
CA ASN A 573 -8.54 -14.10 18.09
C ASN A 573 -9.22 -12.73 18.04
N VAL A 574 -8.79 -11.87 17.11
CA VAL A 574 -9.35 -10.53 16.95
C VAL A 574 -9.79 -10.30 15.52
N ASN A 575 -10.85 -9.51 15.36
CA ASN A 575 -11.16 -8.89 14.09
C ASN A 575 -10.48 -7.52 14.07
N LEU A 576 -9.79 -7.21 12.96
CA LEU A 576 -9.23 -5.86 12.78
C LEU A 576 -10.40 -4.95 12.38
N GLY A 577 -10.94 -4.24 13.37
CA GLY A 577 -11.87 -3.13 13.15
C GLY A 577 -11.12 -1.82 13.31
N TYR A 578 -11.30 -0.91 12.37
CA TYR A 578 -10.93 0.50 12.54
C TYR A 578 -12.08 1.38 12.03
N ASP A 579 -12.37 2.43 12.79
CA ASP A 579 -13.24 3.55 12.41
C ASP A 579 -12.32 4.63 11.83
N PHE A 580 -12.37 4.85 10.51
CA PHE A 580 -11.62 5.91 9.87
C PHE A 580 -12.60 6.98 9.37
N VAL A 581 -12.33 8.23 9.74
CA VAL A 581 -12.95 9.42 9.14
C VAL A 581 -11.95 9.94 8.12
N THR A 582 -12.18 9.67 6.83
CA THR A 582 -11.33 10.17 5.74
C THR A 582 -12.18 10.72 4.61
N ASP A 583 -11.65 11.72 3.92
CA ASP A 583 -12.19 12.16 2.64
C ASP A 583 -11.76 11.15 1.56
N MET A 584 -12.71 10.58 0.82
CA MET A 584 -12.41 9.59 -0.22
C MET A 584 -12.81 10.06 -1.62
N LEU A 585 -11.93 9.77 -2.59
CA LEU A 585 -12.22 9.78 -4.01
C LEU A 585 -12.54 8.34 -4.48
N VAL A 586 -13.73 8.12 -5.04
CA VAL A 586 -14.13 6.81 -5.61
C VAL A 586 -14.06 6.88 -7.12
N LEU A 587 -13.19 6.06 -7.72
CA LEU A 587 -13.04 5.91 -9.17
C LEU A 587 -13.52 4.51 -9.60
N GLU A 588 -14.34 4.44 -10.64
CA GLU A 588 -14.83 3.18 -11.23
C GLU A 588 -14.07 2.90 -12.52
N PHE A 589 -13.33 1.79 -12.57
CA PHE A 589 -12.62 1.33 -13.77
C PHE A 589 -13.24 0.04 -14.32
N ALA A 590 -13.34 -0.06 -15.64
CA ALA A 590 -13.68 -1.30 -16.32
C ALA A 590 -12.42 -2.17 -16.46
N LEU A 591 -12.41 -3.38 -15.86
CA LEU A 591 -11.26 -4.29 -15.95
C LEU A 591 -11.34 -5.16 -17.21
N ASP A 592 -10.29 -5.13 -18.03
CA ASP A 592 -10.11 -6.05 -19.16
C ASP A 592 -9.59 -7.41 -18.65
N ARG A 593 -10.40 -8.45 -18.86
CA ARG A 593 -10.10 -9.84 -18.46
C ARG A 593 -8.93 -10.46 -19.24
N LYS A 594 -8.47 -9.84 -20.32
CA LYS A 594 -7.36 -10.34 -21.14
C LYS A 594 -6.00 -9.82 -20.69
N GLN A 595 -5.96 -8.74 -19.91
CA GLN A 595 -4.73 -8.08 -19.50
C GLN A 595 -4.37 -8.30 -18.03
N ILE A 596 -5.30 -8.83 -17.23
CA ILE A 596 -5.09 -9.09 -15.80
C ILE A 596 -5.26 -10.59 -15.54
N ASP A 597 -4.21 -11.23 -15.00
CA ASP A 597 -4.25 -12.62 -14.57
C ASP A 597 -5.13 -12.77 -13.32
N ILE A 598 -6.28 -13.41 -13.50
CA ILE A 598 -7.26 -13.73 -12.45
C ILE A 598 -7.16 -15.18 -11.98
N LYS A 599 -6.12 -15.94 -12.40
CA LYS A 599 -5.93 -17.31 -11.92
C LYS A 599 -5.30 -17.32 -10.53
N VAL A 600 -6.06 -17.85 -9.57
CA VAL A 600 -5.64 -18.17 -8.20
C VAL A 600 -4.74 -19.43 -8.18
N THR A 601 -3.65 -19.41 -8.94
CA THR A 601 -2.68 -20.51 -8.99
C THR A 601 -1.25 -19.99 -9.02
N LEU A 602 -0.86 -19.21 -8.01
CA LEU A 602 0.53 -19.00 -7.63
C LEU A 602 0.60 -18.85 -6.10
N PRO A 603 1.46 -19.61 -5.39
CA PRO A 603 1.68 -19.41 -3.96
C PRO A 603 2.52 -18.15 -3.76
N LEU A 604 1.86 -16.99 -3.68
CA LEU A 604 2.52 -15.71 -3.45
C LEU A 604 2.79 -15.48 -1.96
N GLY A 605 3.90 -16.05 -1.50
CA GLY A 605 4.81 -15.29 -0.66
C GLY A 605 5.52 -14.24 -1.52
N SER A 606 5.79 -13.06 -0.94
CA SER A 606 6.59 -11.95 -1.49
C SER A 606 6.03 -11.17 -2.70
N ARG A 607 5.17 -10.17 -2.43
CA ARG A 607 5.27 -8.74 -2.87
C ARG A 607 3.94 -8.01 -2.59
N ALA A 608 4.06 -6.76 -2.11
CA ALA A 608 3.06 -5.69 -1.96
C ALA A 608 1.58 -6.11 -1.74
N ALA A 609 1.05 -5.86 -0.54
CA ALA A 609 -0.35 -6.05 -0.22
C ALA A 609 -1.25 -5.04 -0.97
N MET A 610 -1.83 -5.47 -2.09
CA MET A 610 -2.99 -4.82 -2.71
C MET A 610 -4.25 -5.51 -2.16
N ARG A 611 -5.04 -4.86 -1.29
CA ARG A 611 -6.27 -5.45 -0.72
C ARG A 611 -7.50 -5.03 -1.55
N VAL A 612 -8.09 -6.00 -2.23
CA VAL A 612 -9.40 -5.90 -2.89
C VAL A 612 -10.50 -6.22 -1.88
N GLY A 613 -11.40 -5.27 -1.61
CA GLY A 613 -12.60 -5.50 -0.80
C GLY A 613 -13.78 -5.92 -1.68
N SER A 614 -14.30 -7.13 -1.50
CA SER A 614 -15.56 -7.56 -2.14
C SER A 614 -16.75 -7.24 -1.23
N SER A 615 -17.70 -6.42 -1.71
CA SER A 615 -19.04 -6.30 -1.11
C SER A 615 -20.05 -7.13 -1.92
N PRO A 616 -21.05 -7.75 -1.30
CA PRO A 616 -22.00 -8.61 -2.00
C PRO A 616 -23.11 -7.78 -2.65
N PHE A 617 -22.82 -7.14 -3.79
CA PHE A 617 -23.88 -6.72 -4.71
C PHE A 617 -24.14 -7.84 -5.73
N ARG A 618 -25.42 -8.15 -5.90
CA ARG A 618 -25.94 -9.28 -6.67
C ARG A 618 -25.31 -9.36 -8.07
N ARG A 619 -24.78 -10.56 -8.37
CA ARG A 619 -24.42 -11.13 -9.68
C ARG A 619 -24.89 -10.34 -10.92
N THR A 620 -24.06 -9.43 -11.43
CA THR A 620 -23.67 -9.30 -12.85
C THR A 620 -22.70 -8.12 -12.98
N MET A 621 -21.58 -8.33 -13.69
CA MET A 621 -20.41 -7.43 -13.83
C MET A 621 -19.45 -7.40 -12.63
N ALA A 622 -18.18 -7.66 -12.92
CA ALA A 622 -17.08 -7.59 -11.98
C ALA A 622 -16.54 -6.15 -12.00
N SER A 623 -16.98 -5.32 -11.05
CA SER A 623 -16.42 -3.99 -10.79
C SER A 623 -15.53 -4.07 -9.55
N VAL A 624 -14.32 -3.52 -9.61
CA VAL A 624 -13.41 -3.41 -8.47
C VAL A 624 -13.42 -1.96 -7.98
N LEU A 625 -13.73 -1.76 -6.70
CA LEU A 625 -13.55 -0.49 -6.02
C LEU A 625 -12.10 -0.40 -5.53
N ILE A 626 -11.40 0.67 -5.91
CA ILE A 626 -10.11 1.06 -5.33
C ILE A 626 -10.33 2.39 -4.61
N ALA A 627 -10.11 2.41 -3.30
CA ALA A 627 -10.08 3.64 -2.52
C ALA A 627 -8.65 4.17 -2.52
N PHE A 628 -8.47 5.43 -2.92
CA PHE A 628 -7.21 6.15 -2.71
C PHE A 628 -7.34 6.97 -1.42
N GLU A 629 -6.40 6.76 -0.52
CA GLU A 629 -6.22 7.57 0.68
C GLU A 629 -5.37 8.78 0.25
N THR A 630 -5.95 9.98 0.27
CA THR A 630 -5.15 11.21 0.21
C THR A 630 -4.63 11.46 1.62
N LEU A 631 -3.32 11.26 1.82
CA LEU A 631 -2.59 11.66 3.03
C LEU A 631 -2.60 13.17 3.22
#